data_AF-L0RVA2-F1
#
_entry.id   AF-L0RVA2-F1
#
_cell.length_a   1.000
_cell.length_b   1.000
_cell.length_c   1.000
_cell.angle_alpha   90.00
_cell.angle_beta   90.00
_cell.angle_gamma   90.00
#
_symmetry.space_group_name_H-M   'P 1'
#
loop_
_entity.id
_entity.type
_entity.pdbx_description
1 polymer ?
#
loop_
_entity_poly.entity_id
_entity_poly.type
_entity_poly.pdbx_seq_one_letter_code
_entity_poly.pdbx_strand_id
1 'polypeptide(L)'
;MRHLKTEEWVKIFNAYDDFKNRKISKFEFEQISFSIRQNYWNKGSLKIMLRKRKMYNLNMNIQSKTGKASKKGKGVGRKKRKALDYTWIDTLKDDEKDAVIKYYYRIFSENNIDADIKNIKEIEKLSSSNKAKILLIARSTYYEKLKVKKNRKTKIY
;
A
#
# COMPACT_ATOMS: atom_id res chain seq x y z
N MET A 1 -5.31 -23.67 -11.37
CA MET A 1 -5.42 -22.77 -12.54
C MET A 1 -4.02 -22.61 -13.15
N ARG A 2 -3.79 -23.01 -14.40
CA ARG A 2 -2.45 -22.97 -15.04
C ARG A 2 -1.97 -21.52 -15.17
N HIS A 3 -0.70 -21.27 -14.83
CA HIS A 3 -0.04 -19.99 -15.11
C HIS A 3 0.35 -19.92 -16.59
N LEU A 4 -0.03 -18.83 -17.26
CA LEU A 4 0.33 -18.60 -18.66
C LEU A 4 1.79 -18.13 -18.79
N LYS A 5 2.49 -18.63 -19.80
CA LYS A 5 3.82 -18.20 -20.24
C LYS A 5 3.75 -16.78 -20.84
N THR A 6 4.90 -16.12 -20.98
CA THR A 6 4.99 -14.77 -21.57
C THR A 6 4.41 -14.73 -22.99
N GLU A 7 4.75 -15.71 -23.83
CA GLU A 7 4.26 -15.80 -25.21
C GLU A 7 2.74 -15.95 -25.29
N GLU A 8 2.16 -16.76 -24.41
CA GLU A 8 0.72 -16.95 -24.28
C GLU A 8 0.03 -15.63 -23.89
N TRP A 9 0.61 -14.87 -22.96
CA TRP A 9 0.12 -13.53 -22.61
C TRP A 9 0.19 -12.55 -23.78
N VAL A 10 1.31 -12.53 -24.52
CA VAL A 10 1.49 -11.64 -25.68
C VAL A 10 0.43 -11.93 -26.75
N LYS A 11 0.15 -13.21 -27.05
CA LYS A 11 -0.91 -13.59 -28.00
C LYS A 11 -2.28 -13.08 -27.56
N ILE A 12 -2.62 -13.20 -26.27
CA ILE A 12 -3.88 -12.68 -25.72
C ILE A 12 -3.94 -11.15 -25.82
N PHE A 13 -2.84 -10.45 -25.55
CA PHE A 13 -2.81 -8.99 -25.61
C PHE A 13 -2.96 -8.47 -27.04
N ASN A 14 -2.30 -9.10 -28.01
CA ASN A 14 -2.42 -8.74 -29.43
C ASN A 14 -3.86 -8.96 -29.91
N ALA A 15 -4.45 -10.11 -29.61
CA ALA A 15 -5.86 -10.37 -29.94
C ALA A 15 -6.82 -9.36 -29.28
N TYR A 16 -6.55 -8.96 -28.04
CA TYR A 16 -7.33 -7.92 -27.37
C TYR A 16 -7.21 -6.55 -28.07
N ASP A 17 -6.02 -6.22 -28.54
CA ASP A 17 -5.75 -4.95 -29.25
C ASP A 17 -6.41 -4.96 -30.63
N ASP A 18 -6.38 -6.08 -31.36
CA ASP A 18 -7.11 -6.24 -32.62
C ASP A 18 -8.62 -6.14 -32.42
N PHE A 19 -9.15 -6.71 -31.34
CA PHE A 19 -10.56 -6.56 -30.96
C PHE A 19 -10.90 -5.08 -30.65
N LYS A 20 -10.04 -4.39 -29.90
CA LYS A 20 -10.22 -2.97 -29.57
C LYS A 20 -10.18 -2.07 -30.80
N ASN A 21 -9.32 -2.41 -31.75
CA ASN A 21 -9.19 -1.72 -33.03
C ASN A 21 -10.23 -2.16 -34.06
N ARG A 22 -11.22 -2.99 -33.66
CA ARG A 22 -12.30 -3.51 -34.52
C ARG A 22 -11.80 -4.31 -35.73
N LYS A 23 -10.60 -4.87 -35.67
CA LYS A 23 -10.05 -5.76 -36.70
C LYS A 23 -10.62 -7.18 -36.60
N ILE A 24 -10.93 -7.60 -35.37
CA ILE A 24 -11.61 -8.87 -35.09
C ILE A 24 -12.85 -8.62 -34.23
N SER A 25 -13.82 -9.52 -34.35
CA SER A 25 -15.02 -9.54 -33.53
C SER A 25 -14.72 -9.98 -32.09
N LYS A 26 -15.66 -9.69 -31.19
CA LYS A 26 -15.60 -10.16 -29.80
C LYS A 26 -15.53 -11.69 -29.72
N PHE A 27 -16.28 -12.37 -30.59
CA PHE A 27 -16.32 -13.84 -30.63
C PHE A 27 -14.96 -14.42 -31.03
N GLU A 28 -14.32 -13.87 -32.06
CA GLU A 28 -12.97 -14.30 -32.47
C GLU A 28 -11.93 -14.09 -31.37
N PHE A 29 -11.98 -12.95 -30.67
CA PHE A 29 -11.15 -12.73 -29.49
C PHE A 29 -11.38 -13.80 -28.41
N GLU A 30 -12.63 -14.12 -28.09
CA GLU A 30 -12.98 -15.13 -27.09
C GLU A 30 -12.49 -16.53 -27.52
N GLN A 31 -12.58 -16.89 -28.80
CA GLN A 31 -12.07 -18.16 -29.32
C GLN A 31 -10.54 -18.27 -29.20
N ILE A 32 -9.82 -17.25 -29.69
CA ILE A 32 -8.34 -17.22 -29.63
C ILE A 32 -7.89 -17.35 -28.18
N SER A 33 -8.51 -16.59 -27.30
CA SER A 33 -8.11 -16.54 -25.90
C SER A 33 -8.56 -17.76 -25.09
N PHE A 34 -9.68 -18.39 -25.44
CA PHE A 34 -10.13 -19.67 -24.87
C PHE A 34 -9.19 -20.81 -25.26
N SER A 35 -8.68 -20.82 -26.50
CA SER A 35 -7.69 -21.82 -26.94
C SER A 35 -6.40 -21.79 -26.10
N ILE A 36 -6.03 -20.61 -25.59
CA ILE A 36 -4.82 -20.39 -24.78
C ILE A 36 -5.10 -20.66 -23.29
N ARG A 37 -6.21 -20.10 -22.79
CA ARG A 37 -6.62 -20.21 -21.40
C ARG A 37 -8.04 -20.72 -21.44
N GLN A 38 -8.21 -22.05 -21.36
CA GLN A 38 -9.47 -22.80 -21.39
C GLN A 38 -10.44 -22.37 -20.26
N ASN A 39 -10.87 -21.12 -20.30
CA ASN A 39 -11.65 -20.41 -19.30
C ASN A 39 -12.20 -19.14 -19.94
N TYR A 40 -13.51 -18.95 -19.82
CA TYR A 40 -14.18 -17.77 -20.34
C TYR A 40 -13.73 -16.47 -19.66
N TRP A 41 -13.73 -15.38 -20.42
CA TRP A 41 -13.46 -14.04 -19.90
C TRP A 41 -14.69 -13.46 -19.21
N ASN A 42 -14.92 -13.87 -17.97
CA ASN A 42 -15.79 -13.10 -17.09
C ASN A 42 -15.15 -11.73 -16.72
N LYS A 43 -15.95 -10.81 -16.16
CA LYS A 43 -15.48 -9.46 -15.77
C LYS A 43 -14.21 -9.50 -14.89
N GLY A 44 -14.09 -10.49 -14.00
CA GLY A 44 -12.93 -10.66 -13.13
C GLY A 44 -11.67 -11.07 -13.90
N SER A 45 -11.78 -12.09 -14.76
CA SER A 45 -10.72 -12.56 -15.64
C SER A 45 -10.22 -11.43 -16.55
N LEU A 46 -11.13 -10.65 -17.13
CA LEU A 46 -10.78 -9.51 -17.98
C LEU A 46 -9.99 -8.46 -17.22
N LYS A 47 -10.41 -8.12 -15.98
CA LYS A 47 -9.70 -7.18 -15.11
C LYS A 47 -8.28 -7.66 -14.78
N ILE A 48 -8.09 -8.97 -14.57
CA ILE A 48 -6.77 -9.57 -14.34
C ILE A 48 -5.90 -9.47 -15.60
N MET A 49 -6.45 -9.80 -16.77
CA MET A 49 -5.74 -9.68 -18.05
C MET A 49 -5.30 -8.24 -18.31
N LEU A 50 -6.18 -7.25 -18.11
CA LEU A 50 -5.83 -5.84 -18.29
C LEU A 50 -4.73 -5.38 -17.32
N ARG A 51 -4.76 -5.84 -16.07
CA ARG A 51 -3.67 -5.59 -15.11
C ARG A 51 -2.36 -6.21 -15.58
N LYS A 52 -2.40 -7.44 -16.10
CA LYS A 52 -1.23 -8.11 -16.67
C LYS A 52 -0.71 -7.34 -17.89
N ARG A 53 -1.56 -6.96 -18.85
CA ARG A 53 -1.19 -6.12 -19.99
C ARG A 53 -0.44 -4.86 -19.56
N LYS A 54 -0.95 -4.16 -18.53
CA LYS A 54 -0.31 -2.97 -17.95
C LYS A 54 1.05 -3.26 -17.30
N MET A 55 1.21 -4.43 -16.66
CA MET A 55 2.50 -4.88 -16.10
C MET A 55 3.52 -5.27 -17.17
N TYR A 56 3.04 -5.88 -18.26
CA TYR A 56 3.91 -6.31 -19.37
C TYR A 56 4.36 -5.16 -20.26
N ASN A 57 3.85 -3.93 -20.07
CA ASN A 57 4.35 -2.65 -20.63
C ASN A 57 5.15 -2.84 -21.93
N LEU A 58 4.44 -3.14 -23.03
CA LEU A 58 4.94 -3.69 -24.32
C LEU A 58 6.09 -2.93 -25.01
N ASN A 59 6.60 -1.84 -24.41
CA ASN A 59 7.73 -1.03 -24.88
C ASN A 59 9.00 -1.13 -23.99
N MET A 60 9.00 -1.92 -22.90
CA MET A 60 10.18 -2.11 -22.04
C MET A 60 10.52 -3.58 -21.89
N ASN A 61 11.79 -3.95 -22.14
CA ASN A 61 12.33 -5.31 -22.20
C ASN A 61 11.80 -6.22 -21.05
N ILE A 62 10.85 -7.09 -21.40
CA ILE A 62 10.01 -7.88 -20.48
C ILE A 62 10.71 -9.18 -20.05
N GLN A 63 12.02 -9.13 -19.79
CA GLN A 63 12.61 -10.24 -19.04
C GLN A 63 11.98 -10.24 -17.64
N SER A 64 11.13 -11.24 -17.39
CA SER A 64 10.60 -11.55 -16.07
C SER A 64 11.73 -11.52 -15.04
N LYS A 65 11.62 -10.61 -14.06
CA LYS A 65 12.47 -10.64 -12.85
C LYS A 65 12.02 -11.72 -11.85
N THR A 66 10.94 -12.44 -12.14
CA THR A 66 10.47 -13.58 -11.34
C THR A 66 11.53 -14.67 -11.37
N GLY A 67 12.06 -15.05 -10.20
CA GLY A 67 13.16 -16.01 -10.08
C GLY A 67 14.57 -15.43 -10.19
N LYS A 68 14.73 -14.16 -10.61
CA LYS A 68 16.02 -13.45 -10.63
C LYS A 68 16.31 -12.69 -9.33
N ALA A 69 15.35 -12.65 -8.40
CA ALA A 69 15.60 -12.13 -7.07
C ALA A 69 16.59 -13.08 -6.37
N SER A 70 17.75 -12.55 -5.95
CA SER A 70 18.69 -13.30 -5.12
C SER A 70 17.91 -13.98 -4.00
N LYS A 71 18.05 -15.31 -3.89
CA LYS A 71 17.36 -16.13 -2.90
C LYS A 71 17.51 -15.41 -1.55
N LYS A 72 16.39 -14.92 -1.04
CA LYS A 72 16.36 -14.06 0.14
C LYS A 72 17.14 -14.77 1.25
N GLY A 73 18.26 -14.19 1.68
CA GLY A 73 19.11 -14.80 2.70
C GLY A 73 18.26 -15.21 3.91
N LYS A 74 18.54 -16.38 4.49
CA LYS A 74 17.91 -16.85 5.73
C LYS A 74 18.07 -15.73 6.78
N GLY A 75 17.02 -14.96 7.02
CA GLY A 75 17.07 -13.79 7.92
C GLY A 75 16.32 -12.56 7.44
N VAL A 76 16.06 -12.41 6.13
CA VAL A 76 15.32 -11.22 5.63
C VAL A 76 13.80 -11.47 5.64
N GLY A 77 13.27 -12.19 6.62
CA GLY A 77 11.82 -12.37 6.78
C GLY A 77 11.09 -11.02 6.91
N ARG A 78 9.76 -11.01 6.69
CA ARG A 78 8.94 -9.86 7.10
C ARG A 78 9.21 -9.64 8.59
N LYS A 79 9.66 -8.44 9.00
CA LYS A 79 9.86 -8.14 10.43
C LYS A 79 8.58 -8.56 11.16
N LYS A 80 8.70 -9.49 12.13
CA LYS A 80 7.60 -9.76 13.06
C LYS A 80 7.18 -8.40 13.61
N ARG A 81 5.88 -8.09 13.55
CA ARG A 81 5.36 -6.90 14.22
C ARG A 81 5.83 -7.01 15.67
N LYS A 82 6.65 -6.05 16.12
CA LYS A 82 7.01 -5.97 17.53
C LYS A 82 5.69 -5.89 18.29
N ALA A 83 5.52 -6.73 19.32
CA ALA A 83 4.43 -6.53 20.26
C ALA A 83 4.53 -5.08 20.76
N LEU A 84 3.39 -4.41 20.83
CA LEU A 84 3.34 -3.06 21.38
C LEU A 84 3.69 -3.20 22.86
N ASP A 85 4.86 -2.69 23.21
CA ASP A 85 5.32 -2.63 24.58
C ASP A 85 4.76 -1.34 25.19
N TYR A 86 3.86 -1.49 26.16
CA TYR A 86 3.19 -0.40 26.86
C TYR A 86 3.80 -0.13 28.23
N THR A 87 4.83 -0.88 28.67
CA THR A 87 5.48 -0.71 29.98
C THR A 87 6.07 0.69 30.18
N TRP A 88 6.36 1.41 29.09
CA TRP A 88 6.81 2.80 29.16
C TRP A 88 5.74 3.75 29.73
N ILE A 89 4.46 3.40 29.69
CA ILE A 89 3.38 4.21 30.29
C ILE A 89 3.52 4.25 31.81
N ASP A 90 3.97 3.14 32.43
CA ASP A 90 4.14 3.05 33.88
C ASP A 90 5.26 3.98 34.40
N THR A 91 6.24 4.29 33.53
CA THR A 91 7.36 5.20 33.82
C THR A 91 7.00 6.69 33.72
N LEU A 92 5.78 7.03 33.29
CA LEU A 92 5.31 8.41 33.21
C LEU A 92 4.86 8.94 34.58
N LYS A 93 4.91 10.26 34.75
CA LYS A 93 4.30 10.94 35.91
C LYS A 93 2.77 10.90 35.83
N ASP A 94 2.08 11.04 36.96
CA ASP A 94 0.62 10.88 37.03
C ASP A 94 -0.13 11.86 36.11
N ASP A 95 0.31 13.11 36.01
CA ASP A 95 -0.28 14.10 35.11
C ASP A 95 0.06 13.88 33.62
N GLU A 96 1.09 13.08 33.31
CA GLU A 96 1.35 12.59 31.94
C GLU A 96 0.50 11.35 31.63
N LYS A 97 0.29 10.46 32.61
CA LYS A 97 -0.59 9.29 32.49
C LYS A 97 -2.03 9.71 32.21
N ASP A 98 -2.55 10.70 32.94
CA ASP A 98 -3.90 11.21 32.74
C ASP A 98 -4.10 11.80 31.34
N ALA A 99 -3.09 12.49 30.81
CA ALA A 99 -3.09 13.01 29.44
C ALA A 99 -3.09 11.89 28.38
N VAL A 100 -2.34 10.81 28.61
CA VAL A 100 -2.31 9.63 27.73
C VAL A 100 -3.66 8.90 27.74
N ILE A 101 -4.27 8.72 28.92
CA ILE A 101 -5.57 8.06 29.07
C ILE A 101 -6.67 8.86 28.35
N LYS A 102 -6.79 10.17 28.62
CA LYS A 102 -7.74 11.06 27.92
C LYS A 102 -7.59 10.99 26.40
N TYR A 103 -6.37 10.86 25.92
CA TYR A 103 -6.09 10.76 24.51
C TYR A 103 -6.50 9.41 23.90
N TYR A 104 -6.22 8.28 24.57
CA TYR A 104 -6.66 6.96 24.09
C TYR A 104 -8.19 6.87 24.02
N TYR A 105 -8.91 7.43 25.00
CA TYR A 105 -10.38 7.50 24.96
C TYR A 105 -10.90 8.24 23.72
N ARG A 106 -10.20 9.29 23.28
CA ARG A 106 -10.58 10.11 22.10
C ARG A 106 -10.29 9.43 20.76
N ILE A 107 -9.21 8.64 20.66
CA ILE A 107 -8.93 7.81 19.46
C ILE A 107 -10.03 6.76 19.28
N PHE A 108 -10.43 6.10 20.37
CA PHE A 108 -11.43 5.03 20.29
C PHE A 108 -12.82 5.54 19.89
N SER A 109 -13.13 6.82 20.13
CA SER A 109 -14.40 7.43 19.73
C SER A 109 -14.44 7.90 18.28
N GLU A 110 -13.34 8.39 17.69
CA GLU A 110 -13.36 9.02 16.36
C GLU A 110 -12.07 8.72 15.58
N ASN A 111 -12.08 7.70 14.72
CA ASN A 111 -10.94 7.31 13.88
C ASN A 111 -10.62 8.35 12.79
N ASN A 112 -10.01 9.48 13.14
CA ASN A 112 -9.44 10.44 12.19
C ASN A 112 -8.03 10.90 12.62
N ILE A 113 -7.03 10.18 12.10
CA ILE A 113 -5.59 10.31 12.40
C ILE A 113 -5.07 11.76 12.27
N ASP A 114 -5.61 12.58 11.38
CA ASP A 114 -5.15 13.96 11.21
C ASP A 114 -5.69 14.93 12.28
N ALA A 115 -6.86 14.62 12.86
CA ALA A 115 -7.39 15.32 14.03
C ALA A 115 -6.58 14.95 15.29
N ASP A 116 -6.27 13.66 15.44
CA ASP A 116 -5.46 13.09 16.52
C ASP A 116 -4.06 13.73 16.64
N ILE A 117 -3.38 13.94 15.51
CA ILE A 117 -2.07 14.62 15.46
C ILE A 117 -2.17 16.08 15.93
N LYS A 118 -3.28 16.78 15.63
CA LYS A 118 -3.49 18.17 16.06
C LYS A 118 -3.64 18.24 17.59
N ASN A 119 -4.42 17.33 18.16
CA ASN A 119 -4.68 17.27 19.60
C ASN A 119 -3.42 16.87 20.41
N ILE A 120 -2.62 15.92 19.93
CA ILE A 120 -1.34 15.55 20.58
C ILE A 120 -0.34 16.69 20.61
N LYS A 121 -0.36 17.56 19.60
CA LYS A 121 0.57 18.70 19.53
C LYS A 121 0.36 19.64 20.71
N GLU A 122 -0.89 19.82 21.15
CA GLU A 122 -1.32 20.73 22.23
C GLU A 122 -0.95 20.21 23.63
N ILE A 123 -0.58 18.94 23.78
CA ILE A 123 -0.10 18.40 25.06
C ILE A 123 1.35 18.84 25.28
N GLU A 124 1.59 20.04 25.80
CA GLU A 124 2.94 20.60 25.99
C GLU A 124 3.85 19.71 26.85
N LYS A 125 3.29 19.02 27.85
CA LYS A 125 4.04 18.22 28.81
C LYS A 125 4.73 16.99 28.20
N LEU A 126 4.24 16.46 27.08
CA LEU A 126 4.80 15.25 26.48
C LEU A 126 5.94 15.55 25.49
N SER A 127 7.07 14.86 25.66
CA SER A 127 8.17 14.91 24.70
C SER A 127 7.75 14.41 23.32
N SER A 128 8.38 14.92 22.25
CA SER A 128 8.08 14.48 20.87
C SER A 128 8.33 12.98 20.64
N SER A 129 9.21 12.36 21.44
CA SER A 129 9.46 10.92 21.41
C SER A 129 8.23 10.14 21.92
N ASN A 130 7.66 10.57 23.05
CA ASN A 130 6.48 9.94 23.63
C ASN A 130 5.23 10.20 22.77
N LYS A 131 5.09 11.40 22.20
CA LYS A 131 4.02 11.72 21.24
C LYS A 131 4.01 10.80 20.01
N ALA A 132 5.18 10.46 19.47
CA ALA A 132 5.29 9.53 18.34
C ALA A 132 4.95 8.08 18.72
N LYS A 133 5.33 7.64 19.93
CA LYS A 133 4.96 6.32 20.48
C LYS A 133 3.45 6.18 20.63
N ILE A 134 2.78 7.20 21.15
CA ILE A 134 1.32 7.23 21.33
C ILE A 134 0.58 7.10 19.99
N LEU A 135 1.07 7.78 18.95
CA LEU A 135 0.49 7.72 17.60
C LEU A 135 0.82 6.42 16.84
N LEU A 136 1.64 5.54 17.41
CA LEU A 136 2.13 4.33 16.75
C LEU A 136 2.82 4.61 15.41
N ILE A 137 3.45 5.78 15.25
CA ILE A 137 4.18 6.18 14.04
C ILE A 137 5.68 6.32 14.31
N ALA A 138 6.48 6.22 13.26
CA ALA A 138 7.92 6.49 13.38
C ALA A 138 8.16 7.96 13.76
N ARG A 139 9.15 8.19 14.63
CA ARG A 139 9.56 9.54 15.07
C ARG A 139 9.88 10.46 13.89
N SER A 140 10.52 9.93 12.84
CA SER A 140 10.79 10.66 11.60
C SER A 140 9.50 11.11 10.89
N THR A 141 8.49 10.24 10.80
CA THR A 141 7.17 10.56 10.23
C THR A 141 6.46 11.66 11.02
N TYR A 142 6.57 11.64 12.35
CA TYR A 142 6.02 12.70 13.21
C TYR A 142 6.66 14.07 12.89
N TYR A 143 8.00 14.13 12.78
CA TYR A 143 8.70 15.37 12.43
C TYR A 143 8.39 15.86 11.00
N GLU A 144 8.33 14.97 10.01
CA GLU A 144 7.99 15.35 8.63
C GLU A 144 6.58 15.93 8.54
N LYS A 145 5.59 15.33 9.22
CA LYS A 145 4.24 15.89 9.30
C LYS A 145 4.21 17.26 9.99
N LEU A 146 5.08 17.50 10.99
CA LEU A 146 5.23 18.83 11.61
C LEU A 146 5.82 19.86 10.65
N LYS A 147 6.85 19.50 9.87
CA LYS A 147 7.50 20.37 8.88
C LYS A 147 6.54 20.78 7.76
N VAL A 148 5.80 19.82 7.19
CA VAL A 148 4.81 20.07 6.13
C VAL A 148 3.76 21.10 6.56
N LYS A 149 3.36 21.09 7.84
CA LYS A 149 2.41 22.06 8.39
C LYS A 149 3.01 23.46 8.59
N LYS A 150 4.30 23.56 8.96
CA LYS A 150 5.00 24.85 9.10
C LYS A 150 5.10 25.56 7.75
N ASN A 151 5.47 24.82 6.70
CA ASN A 151 5.59 25.33 5.33
C ASN A 151 4.24 25.75 4.71
N ARG A 152 3.11 25.15 5.15
CA ARG A 152 1.77 25.58 4.74
C ARG A 152 1.32 26.87 5.42
N LYS A 153 1.72 27.14 6.67
CA LYS A 153 1.41 28.40 7.37
C LYS A 153 2.20 29.60 6.81
N THR A 154 3.45 29.39 6.40
CA THR A 154 4.29 30.45 5.80
C THR A 154 3.97 30.78 4.34
N LYS A 155 3.16 29.95 3.65
CA LYS A 155 2.72 30.20 2.26
C LYS A 155 1.41 30.98 2.15
N ILE A 156 0.85 31.43 3.29
CA ILE A 156 -0.33 32.29 3.34
C ILE A 156 0.17 33.67 3.80
N TYR A 157 0.89 34.36 2.93
CA TYR A 157 1.17 35.80 2.97
C TYR A 157 1.49 36.22 1.53
#